data_AF-A0A1W9V564-F1
#
_entry.id   AF-A0A1W9V564-F1
#
_cell.length_a   1.000
_cell.length_b   1.000
_cell.length_c   1.000
_cell.angle_alpha   90.00
_cell.angle_beta   90.00
_cell.angle_gamma   90.00
#
_symmetry.space_group_name_H-M   'P 1'
#
loop_
_entity.id
_entity.type
_entity.pdbx_description
1 polymer ?
#
loop_
_entity_poly.entity_id
_entity_poly.type
_entity_poly.pdbx_seq_one_letter_code
_entity_poly.pdbx_strand_id
1 'polypeptide(L)'
;MWCFVEASNPLNTALENISAVVNIYTAAGEIAMSSVAIPPLNVLHPQEAMPLTAYFPPPLPEDFQASAVLFTALPASEQMASTIIIVQDISYSPGRQQATLTGTIQLAEENSSIQQIWVAGIAYDAEENIVGIRKWVTGVDLSPGQSIPFTLTVFSLGPPIADVKALSEARE
;
A
#
# COMPACT_ATOMS: atom_id res chain seq x y z
N MET A 1 8.31 12.66 -9.73
CA MET A 1 8.33 11.20 -9.97
C MET A 1 7.86 10.49 -8.72
N TRP A 2 6.99 9.50 -8.89
CA TRP A 2 6.63 8.58 -7.81
C TRP A 2 7.60 7.40 -7.81
N CYS A 3 8.06 7.02 -6.62
CA CYS A 3 8.88 5.84 -6.40
C CYS A 3 8.14 4.88 -5.48
N PHE A 4 8.16 3.61 -5.86
CA PHE A 4 7.56 2.51 -5.11
C PHE A 4 8.67 1.58 -4.63
N VAL A 5 8.62 1.21 -3.35
CA VAL A 5 9.53 0.25 -2.72
C VAL A 5 8.67 -0.84 -2.11
N GLU A 6 8.86 -2.09 -2.49
CA GLU A 6 8.14 -3.18 -1.83
C GLU A 6 8.79 -3.50 -0.48
N ALA A 7 8.00 -3.46 0.60
CA ALA A 7 8.41 -3.92 1.91
C ALA A 7 7.72 -5.26 2.19
N SER A 8 8.51 -6.32 2.37
CA SER A 8 8.02 -7.66 2.74
C SER A 8 8.24 -7.93 4.23
N ASN A 9 7.28 -8.54 4.90
CA ASN A 9 7.43 -9.02 6.28
C ASN A 9 7.61 -10.55 6.32
N PRO A 10 8.86 -11.06 6.33
CA PRO A 10 9.12 -12.49 6.40
C PRO A 10 8.95 -13.07 7.81
N LEU A 11 8.61 -12.26 8.81
CA LEU A 11 8.49 -12.68 10.20
C LEU A 11 7.12 -13.31 10.48
N ASN A 12 6.98 -13.87 11.68
CA ASN A 12 5.71 -14.39 12.21
C ASN A 12 4.98 -13.36 13.11
N THR A 13 5.45 -12.12 13.13
CA THR A 13 4.85 -11.02 13.91
C THR A 13 4.47 -9.90 12.96
N ALA A 14 3.36 -9.22 13.23
CA ALA A 14 2.97 -8.05 12.48
C ALA A 14 3.93 -6.89 12.77
N LEU A 15 4.16 -6.06 11.76
CA LEU A 15 5.00 -4.88 11.85
C LEU A 15 4.16 -3.62 11.65
N GLU A 16 4.55 -2.54 12.32
CA GLU A 16 3.96 -1.22 12.16
C GLU A 16 5.02 -0.14 11.98
N ASN A 17 4.58 1.08 11.64
CA ASN A 17 5.46 2.23 11.46
C ASN A 17 6.61 1.93 10.48
N ILE A 18 6.33 1.17 9.41
CA ILE A 18 7.34 0.81 8.41
C ILE A 18 7.67 2.05 7.58
N SER A 19 8.95 2.31 7.34
CA SER A 19 9.38 3.32 6.38
C SER A 19 10.73 2.97 5.79
N ALA A 20 11.05 3.56 4.64
CA ALA A 20 12.37 3.47 4.01
C ALA A 20 12.87 4.84 3.59
N VAL A 21 14.17 5.07 3.61
CA VAL A 21 14.77 6.22 2.94
C VAL A 21 15.10 5.82 1.52
N VAL A 22 14.54 6.54 0.55
CA VAL A 22 14.90 6.43 -0.85
C VAL A 22 15.92 7.53 -1.17
N ASN A 23 17.06 7.15 -1.73
CA ASN A 23 18.09 8.07 -2.19
C ASN A 23 18.20 8.02 -3.71
N ILE A 24 18.26 9.19 -4.34
CA ILE A 24 18.58 9.36 -5.75
C ILE A 24 20.02 9.85 -5.84
N TYR A 25 20.83 9.14 -6.60
CA TYR A 25 22.25 9.44 -6.82
C TYR A 25 22.47 10.02 -8.21
N THR A 26 23.38 10.98 -8.33
CA THR A 26 23.90 11.45 -9.62
C THR A 26 24.78 10.38 -10.28
N ALA A 27 25.13 10.57 -11.55
CA ALA A 27 26.11 9.73 -12.24
C ALA A 27 27.50 9.70 -11.55
N ALA A 28 27.84 10.70 -10.74
CA ALA A 28 29.07 10.74 -9.95
C ALA A 28 28.99 9.93 -8.64
N GLY A 29 27.82 9.36 -8.31
CA GLY A 29 27.59 8.61 -7.08
C GLY A 29 27.27 9.48 -5.85
N GLU A 30 26.99 10.77 -6.06
CA GLU A 30 26.61 11.69 -4.98
C GLU A 30 25.10 11.68 -4.77
N ILE A 31 24.64 11.79 -3.52
CA ILE A 31 23.20 11.90 -3.24
C ILE A 31 22.69 13.24 -3.77
N ALA A 32 21.83 13.19 -4.77
CA ALA A 32 21.12 14.36 -5.30
C ALA A 32 19.92 14.72 -4.42
N MET A 33 19.15 13.70 -4.00
CA MET A 33 17.93 13.87 -3.21
C MET A 33 17.67 12.65 -2.33
N SER A 34 17.00 12.86 -1.21
CA SER A 34 16.51 11.82 -0.32
C SER A 34 15.05 12.08 0.03
N SER A 35 14.25 11.03 0.15
CA SER A 35 12.85 11.12 0.57
C SER A 35 12.47 9.89 1.40
N VAL A 36 11.62 10.08 2.41
CA VAL A 36 11.10 8.97 3.21
C VAL A 36 9.89 8.39 2.49
N ALA A 37 9.96 7.10 2.17
CA ALA A 37 8.86 6.33 1.63
C ALA A 37 7.99 5.78 2.77
N ILE A 38 6.69 6.01 2.67
CA ILE A 38 5.70 5.59 3.68
C ILE A 38 4.62 4.70 3.07
N PRO A 39 4.06 3.76 3.85
CA PRO A 39 3.06 2.83 3.38
C PRO A 39 1.64 3.46 3.31
N PRO A 40 0.72 2.88 2.52
CA PRO A 40 -0.67 3.29 2.53
C PRO A 40 -1.42 2.85 3.80
N LEU A 41 -1.02 1.74 4.44
CA LEU A 41 -1.54 1.23 5.71
C LEU A 41 -0.43 1.23 6.76
N ASN A 42 -0.76 1.29 8.05
CA ASN A 42 0.23 1.29 9.13
C ASN A 42 0.78 -0.12 9.39
N VAL A 43 -0.07 -1.15 9.29
CA VAL A 43 0.27 -2.53 9.65
C VAL A 43 0.65 -3.36 8.42
N LEU A 44 1.67 -4.19 8.57
CA LEU A 44 2.04 -5.24 7.63
C LEU A 44 2.02 -6.60 8.34
N HIS A 45 1.07 -7.47 7.99
CA HIS A 45 0.93 -8.76 8.66
C HIS A 45 2.06 -9.74 8.28
N PRO A 46 2.22 -10.83 9.05
CA PRO A 46 3.17 -11.89 8.71
C PRO A 46 3.00 -12.40 7.28
N GLN A 47 4.12 -12.57 6.59
CA GLN A 47 4.20 -13.09 5.21
C GLN A 47 3.53 -12.21 4.15
N GLU A 48 3.11 -11.00 4.49
CA GLU A 48 2.58 -10.04 3.53
C GLU A 48 3.68 -9.11 2.98
N ALA A 49 3.35 -8.45 1.88
CA ALA A 49 4.12 -7.35 1.33
C ALA A 49 3.22 -6.13 1.10
N MET A 50 3.76 -4.94 1.32
CA MET A 50 3.07 -3.67 1.08
C MET A 50 4.04 -2.66 0.46
N PRO A 51 3.60 -1.87 -0.53
CA PRO A 51 4.43 -0.83 -1.08
C PRO A 51 4.60 0.35 -0.13
N LEU A 52 5.80 0.91 -0.13
CA LEU A 52 6.12 2.24 0.40
C LEU A 52 6.20 3.22 -0.76
N THR A 53 5.75 4.45 -0.54
CA THR A 53 5.67 5.48 -1.58
C THR A 53 6.46 6.71 -1.20
N ALA A 54 7.29 7.19 -2.13
CA ALA A 54 7.98 8.47 -2.02
C ALA A 54 7.74 9.30 -3.29
N TYR A 55 7.62 10.61 -3.13
CA TYR A 55 7.57 11.55 -4.23
C TYR A 55 8.85 12.38 -4.30
N PHE A 56 9.41 12.47 -5.50
CA PHE A 56 10.55 13.32 -5.83
C PHE A 56 10.10 14.43 -6.81
N PRO A 57 10.10 15.70 -6.40
CA PRO A 57 9.74 16.81 -7.29
C PRO A 57 10.80 17.02 -8.39
N PRO A 58 10.42 17.51 -9.58
CA PRO A 58 11.40 17.92 -10.59
C PRO A 58 12.18 19.18 -10.15
N PRO A 59 13.36 19.42 -10.73
CA PRO A 59 14.04 18.58 -11.73
C PRO A 59 14.73 17.36 -11.11
N LEU A 60 14.66 16.23 -11.81
CA LEU A 60 15.51 15.07 -11.50
C LEU A 60 16.82 15.18 -12.29
N PRO A 61 17.93 14.60 -11.81
CA PRO A 61 19.12 14.41 -12.65
C PRO A 61 18.75 13.62 -13.92
N GLU A 62 19.40 13.92 -15.05
CA GLU A 62 19.15 13.20 -16.32
C GLU A 62 19.49 11.71 -16.19
N ASP A 63 20.68 11.42 -15.67
CA ASP A 63 21.11 10.07 -15.30
C ASP A 63 21.13 9.94 -13.78
N PHE A 64 20.37 8.98 -13.26
CA PHE A 64 20.35 8.69 -11.84
C PHE A 64 20.25 7.21 -11.52
N GLN A 65 20.66 6.87 -10.31
CA GLN A 65 20.38 5.57 -9.69
C GLN A 65 19.55 5.80 -8.43
N ALA A 66 18.64 4.87 -8.13
CA ALA A 66 17.86 4.91 -6.91
C ALA A 66 18.25 3.75 -6.00
N SER A 67 18.27 4.00 -4.69
CA SER A 67 18.36 2.96 -3.68
C SER A 67 17.31 3.20 -2.61
N ALA A 68 16.88 2.14 -1.94
CA ALA A 68 16.03 2.23 -0.76
C ALA A 68 16.69 1.49 0.41
N VAL A 69 16.65 2.09 1.59
CA VAL A 69 17.13 1.47 2.83
C VAL A 69 16.02 1.53 3.86
N LEU A 70 15.73 0.39 4.48
CA LEU A 70 14.77 0.32 5.60
C LEU A 70 15.17 1.31 6.69
N PHE A 71 14.23 2.15 7.11
CA PHE A 71 14.47 3.20 8.10
C PHE A 71 13.81 2.86 9.43
N THR A 72 12.55 2.46 9.41
CA THR A 72 11.81 2.02 10.60
C THR A 72 11.00 0.78 10.30
N ALA A 73 10.87 -0.10 11.29
CA ALA A 73 9.93 -1.21 11.34
C ALA A 73 9.83 -1.63 12.82
N LEU A 74 8.67 -1.49 13.42
CA LEU A 74 8.44 -1.84 14.82
C LEU A 74 7.50 -3.06 14.89
N PRO A 75 7.66 -3.96 15.86
CA PRO A 75 6.60 -4.94 16.14
C PRO A 75 5.30 -4.21 16.46
N ALA A 76 4.20 -4.60 15.80
CA ALA A 76 2.88 -4.07 16.12
C ALA A 76 2.48 -4.47 17.55
N SER A 77 1.81 -3.58 18.28
CA SER A 77 1.23 -3.93 19.58
C SER A 77 0.09 -4.95 19.44
N GLU A 78 -0.14 -5.76 20.47
CA GLU A 78 -1.22 -6.76 20.49
C GLU A 78 -2.63 -6.11 20.44
N GLN A 79 -3.58 -6.85 19.82
CA GLN A 79 -5.00 -6.54 19.54
C GLN A 79 -5.28 -5.36 18.59
N MET A 80 -4.81 -5.44 17.33
CA MET A 80 -5.45 -4.70 16.25
C MET A 80 -6.56 -5.54 15.62
N ALA A 81 -7.72 -4.91 15.42
CA ALA A 81 -8.86 -5.56 14.78
C ALA A 81 -8.50 -6.08 13.40
N SER A 82 -8.61 -7.40 13.25
CA SER A 82 -8.38 -8.06 11.98
C SER A 82 -9.54 -7.77 11.02
N THR A 83 -9.20 -7.50 9.76
CA THR A 83 -10.18 -7.34 8.68
C THR A 83 -10.02 -8.44 7.65
N ILE A 84 -11.14 -8.90 7.11
CA ILE A 84 -11.17 -9.84 6.00
C ILE A 84 -11.70 -9.06 4.80
N ILE A 85 -10.84 -8.88 3.79
CA ILE A 85 -11.22 -8.26 2.53
C ILE A 85 -11.61 -9.33 1.51
N ILE A 86 -12.77 -9.15 0.90
CA ILE A 86 -13.28 -10.05 -0.15
C ILE A 86 -13.48 -9.20 -1.39
N VAL A 87 -12.56 -9.32 -2.36
CA VAL A 87 -12.70 -8.70 -3.68
C VAL A 87 -13.68 -9.55 -4.49
N GLN A 88 -14.73 -8.91 -4.99
CA GLN A 88 -15.81 -9.57 -5.73
C GLN A 88 -15.64 -9.41 -7.24
N ASP A 89 -15.22 -8.23 -7.69
CA ASP A 89 -14.99 -7.94 -9.10
C ASP A 89 -13.84 -6.95 -9.28
N ILE A 90 -13.09 -7.14 -10.37
CA ILE A 90 -12.07 -6.20 -10.83
C ILE A 90 -12.34 -5.92 -12.32
N SER A 91 -12.65 -4.66 -12.62
CA SER A 91 -12.85 -4.20 -14.00
C SER A 91 -11.68 -3.33 -14.45
N TYR A 92 -11.31 -3.46 -15.73
CA TYR A 92 -10.21 -2.69 -16.33
C TYR A 92 -10.73 -1.78 -17.44
N SER A 93 -10.19 -0.57 -17.49
CA SER A 93 -10.36 0.33 -18.64
C SER A 93 -9.70 -0.23 -19.92
N PRO A 94 -10.12 0.21 -21.12
CA PRO A 94 -9.36 -0.04 -22.34
C PRO A 94 -7.90 0.41 -22.19
N GLY A 95 -6.95 -0.45 -22.58
CA GLY A 95 -5.52 -0.21 -22.35
C GLY A 95 -5.03 -0.43 -20.92
N ARG A 96 -5.93 -0.79 -19.99
CA ARG A 96 -5.64 -1.17 -18.59
C ARG A 96 -4.83 -0.14 -17.80
N GLN A 97 -4.97 1.16 -18.08
CA GLN A 97 -4.36 2.23 -17.26
C GLN A 97 -5.13 2.53 -15.96
N GLN A 98 -6.33 1.98 -15.84
CA GLN A 98 -7.20 2.08 -14.69
C GLN A 98 -7.81 0.71 -14.40
N ALA A 99 -7.87 0.36 -13.11
CA ALA A 99 -8.60 -0.78 -12.60
C ALA A 99 -9.52 -0.35 -11.45
N THR A 100 -10.74 -0.88 -11.43
CA THR A 100 -11.73 -0.62 -10.38
C THR A 100 -12.06 -1.94 -9.68
N LEU A 101 -11.76 -1.99 -8.39
CA LEU A 101 -12.10 -3.10 -7.49
C LEU A 101 -13.42 -2.80 -6.79
N THR A 102 -14.27 -3.81 -6.70
CA THR A 102 -15.44 -3.81 -5.82
C THR A 102 -15.40 -5.03 -4.92
N GLY A 103 -15.91 -4.88 -3.71
CA GLY A 103 -15.91 -5.97 -2.76
C GLY A 103 -16.50 -5.58 -1.42
N THR A 104 -16.26 -6.42 -0.42
CA THR A 104 -16.71 -6.21 0.96
C THR A 104 -15.56 -6.38 1.94
N ILE A 105 -15.62 -5.66 3.04
CA ILE A 105 -14.70 -5.79 4.17
C ILE A 105 -15.52 -6.28 5.36
N GLN A 106 -15.05 -7.35 5.98
CA GLN A 106 -15.62 -7.92 7.19
C GLN A 106 -14.70 -7.66 8.37
N LEU A 107 -15.28 -7.23 9.49
CA LEU A 107 -14.56 -7.21 10.76
C LEU A 107 -14.53 -8.62 11.35
N ALA A 108 -13.34 -9.10 11.72
CA ALA A 108 -13.23 -10.29 12.56
C ALA A 108 -13.95 -10.04 13.91
N GLU A 109 -14.41 -11.12 14.56
CA GLU A 109 -15.10 -11.04 15.85
C GLU A 109 -14.16 -10.52 16.96
N GLU A 110 -13.99 -9.21 17.04
CA GLU A 110 -13.16 -8.53 18.03
C GLU A 110 -13.97 -7.49 18.81
N ASN A 111 -13.66 -7.30 20.10
CA ASN A 111 -14.45 -6.47 21.03
C ASN A 111 -14.13 -4.97 20.96
N SER A 112 -13.60 -4.46 19.86
CA SER A 112 -13.17 -3.06 19.70
C SER A 112 -14.15 -2.22 18.88
N SER A 113 -14.39 -0.98 19.33
CA SER A 113 -15.16 -0.01 18.56
C SER A 113 -14.28 0.56 17.45
N ILE A 114 -14.48 0.09 16.21
CA ILE A 114 -13.77 0.60 15.03
C ILE A 114 -14.48 1.83 14.50
N GLN A 115 -13.73 2.92 14.34
CA GLN A 115 -14.21 4.19 13.82
C GLN A 115 -13.86 4.39 12.34
N GLN A 116 -12.81 3.73 11.85
CA GLN A 116 -12.42 3.82 10.44
C GLN A 116 -11.95 2.50 9.87
N ILE A 117 -12.22 2.32 8.57
CA ILE A 117 -11.60 1.28 7.76
C ILE A 117 -10.83 1.92 6.63
N TRP A 118 -9.60 1.46 6.45
CA TRP A 118 -8.73 1.82 5.35
C TRP A 118 -8.59 0.64 4.39
N VAL A 119 -8.59 0.91 3.09
CA VAL A 119 -8.27 -0.05 2.04
C VAL A 119 -7.18 0.52 1.16
N ALA A 120 -6.15 -0.28 0.89
CA ALA A 120 -5.13 0.03 -0.09
C ALA A 120 -5.27 -0.90 -1.30
N GLY A 121 -5.49 -0.32 -2.47
CA GLY A 121 -5.44 -1.02 -3.75
C GLY A 121 -4.07 -0.81 -4.40
N ILE A 122 -3.43 -1.91 -4.80
CA ILE A 122 -2.07 -1.94 -5.31
C ILE A 122 -2.10 -2.58 -6.69
N ALA A 123 -1.75 -1.79 -7.71
CA ALA A 123 -1.72 -2.23 -9.10
C ALA A 123 -0.31 -2.67 -9.49
N TYR A 124 -0.24 -3.81 -10.16
CA TYR A 124 1.00 -4.42 -10.65
C TYR A 124 0.96 -4.53 -12.18
N ASP A 125 2.11 -4.37 -12.83
CA ASP A 125 2.28 -4.71 -14.24
C ASP A 125 2.54 -6.21 -14.43
N ALA A 126 2.81 -6.62 -15.69
CA ALA A 126 3.00 -8.02 -16.05
C ALA A 126 4.30 -8.63 -15.49
N GLU A 127 5.22 -7.80 -15.02
CA GLU A 127 6.50 -8.19 -14.42
C GLU A 127 6.45 -8.12 -12.89
N GLU A 128 5.25 -7.99 -12.31
CA GLU A 128 4.99 -7.83 -10.88
C GLU A 128 5.58 -6.55 -10.27
N ASN A 129 5.91 -5.54 -11.08
CA ASN A 129 6.30 -4.24 -10.54
C ASN A 129 5.07 -3.43 -10.15
N ILE A 130 5.16 -2.70 -9.04
CA ILE A 130 4.11 -1.79 -8.60
C ILE A 130 4.03 -0.60 -9.57
N VAL A 131 2.86 -0.37 -10.15
CA VAL A 131 2.61 0.73 -11.09
C VAL A 131 1.59 1.75 -10.58
N GLY A 132 0.87 1.44 -9.50
CA GLY A 132 -0.12 2.36 -8.95
C GLY A 132 -0.60 1.94 -7.57
N ILE A 133 -0.93 2.92 -6.73
CA ILE A 133 -1.47 2.71 -5.39
C ILE A 133 -2.60 3.70 -5.14
N ARG A 134 -3.67 3.23 -4.50
CA ARG A 134 -4.74 4.10 -4.02
C ARG A 134 -5.17 3.68 -2.63
N LYS A 135 -5.27 4.66 -1.73
CA LYS A 135 -5.91 4.50 -0.43
C LYS A 135 -7.36 5.00 -0.48
N TRP A 136 -8.25 4.22 0.10
CA TRP A 136 -9.63 4.59 0.39
C TRP A 136 -9.86 4.50 1.90
N VAL A 137 -10.61 5.45 2.43
CA VAL A 137 -10.87 5.59 3.86
C VAL A 137 -12.35 5.84 4.04
N THR A 138 -12.96 5.13 4.98
CA THR A 138 -14.34 5.33 5.39
C THR A 138 -14.43 5.45 6.89
N GLY A 139 -15.24 6.40 7.38
CA GLY A 139 -15.63 6.48 8.79
C GLY A 139 -16.88 5.64 9.01
N VAL A 140 -16.86 4.76 10.00
CA VAL A 140 -17.88 3.73 10.20
C VAL A 140 -18.03 3.44 11.69
N ASP A 141 -19.27 3.22 12.15
CA ASP A 141 -19.54 2.56 13.44
C ASP A 141 -19.91 1.12 13.12
N LEU A 142 -18.91 0.24 13.02
CA LEU A 142 -19.16 -1.18 12.74
C LEU A 142 -19.17 -2.01 14.00
N SER A 143 -20.21 -2.82 14.14
CA SER A 143 -20.21 -3.93 15.08
C SER A 143 -19.49 -5.15 14.48
N PRO A 144 -18.89 -6.02 15.31
CA PRO A 144 -18.25 -7.25 14.83
C PRO A 144 -19.20 -8.12 14.00
N GLY A 145 -18.67 -8.76 12.95
CA GLY A 145 -19.44 -9.58 12.02
C GLY A 145 -20.23 -8.78 10.96
N GLN A 146 -20.24 -7.45 11.00
CA GLN A 146 -20.81 -6.64 9.93
C GLN A 146 -19.84 -6.53 8.74
N SER A 147 -20.42 -6.36 7.55
CA SER A 147 -19.67 -6.16 6.29
C SER A 147 -19.96 -4.78 5.71
N ILE A 148 -18.94 -4.14 5.14
CA ILE A 148 -19.09 -2.88 4.39
C ILE A 148 -18.65 -3.06 2.94
N PRO A 149 -19.44 -2.60 1.96
CA PRO A 149 -19.00 -2.57 0.57
C PRO A 149 -17.94 -1.49 0.35
N PHE A 150 -16.96 -1.77 -0.50
CA PHE A 150 -16.03 -0.77 -0.98
C PHE A 150 -16.01 -0.75 -2.52
N THR A 151 -15.69 0.42 -3.06
CA THR A 151 -15.33 0.58 -4.46
C THR A 151 -14.08 1.45 -4.53
N LEU A 152 -13.04 0.91 -5.16
CA LEU A 152 -11.74 1.53 -5.22
C LEU A 152 -11.25 1.56 -6.67
N THR A 153 -10.78 2.72 -7.13
CA THR A 153 -10.17 2.84 -8.46
C THR A 153 -8.69 3.20 -8.31
N VAL A 154 -7.83 2.39 -8.91
CA VAL A 154 -6.38 2.59 -8.98
C VAL A 154 -5.97 2.91 -10.41
N PHE A 155 -5.01 3.82 -10.56
CA PHE A 155 -4.47 4.26 -11.85
C PHE A 155 -3.01 3.86 -11.94
N SER A 156 -2.58 3.39 -13.12
CA SER A 156 -1.17 3.16 -13.41
C SER A 156 -0.47 4.49 -13.72
N LEU A 157 0.74 4.64 -13.19
CA LEU A 157 1.67 5.73 -13.48
C LEU A 157 2.72 5.33 -14.53
N GLY A 158 2.56 4.17 -15.16
CA GLY A 158 3.52 3.60 -16.11
C GLY A 158 2.86 2.56 -17.01
N PRO A 159 3.40 1.32 -17.07
CA PRO A 159 2.86 0.24 -17.90
C PRO A 159 1.39 -0.13 -17.61
N PRO A 160 0.72 -0.84 -18.52
CA PRO A 160 -0.63 -1.37 -18.28
C PRO A 160 -0.71 -2.24 -17.03
N ILE A 161 -1.81 -2.12 -16.29
CA ILE A 161 -2.08 -2.94 -15.10
C ILE A 161 -2.38 -4.37 -15.53
N ALA A 162 -1.60 -5.33 -15.02
CA ALA A 162 -1.84 -6.76 -15.20
C ALA A 162 -2.66 -7.37 -14.05
N ASP A 163 -2.38 -6.95 -12.81
CA ASP A 163 -3.03 -7.45 -11.59
C ASP A 163 -3.29 -6.35 -10.57
N VAL A 164 -4.24 -6.57 -9.66
CA VAL A 164 -4.50 -5.66 -8.54
C VAL A 164 -4.80 -6.44 -7.26
N LYS A 165 -4.08 -6.08 -6.19
CA LYS A 165 -4.30 -6.62 -4.84
C LYS A 165 -4.93 -5.56 -3.95
N ALA A 166 -5.64 -5.99 -2.92
CA ALA A 166 -6.24 -5.13 -1.92
C ALA A 166 -5.80 -5.57 -0.52
N LEU A 167 -5.40 -4.60 0.30
CA LEU A 167 -5.11 -4.77 1.73
C LEU A 167 -6.07 -3.88 2.52
N SER A 168 -6.35 -4.23 3.77
CA SER A 168 -7.22 -3.43 4.64
C SER A 168 -6.70 -3.33 6.07
N GLU A 169 -7.04 -2.23 6.74
CA GLU A 169 -6.72 -1.97 8.15
C GLU A 169 -7.94 -1.36 8.84
N ALA A 170 -8.30 -1.88 10.01
CA ALA A 170 -9.27 -1.26 10.91
C ALA A 170 -8.56 -0.33 11.91
N ARG A 171 -9.19 0.79 12.20
CA ARG A 171 -8.69 1.82 13.12
C ARG A 171 -9.75 2.16 14.16
N GLU A 172 -9.32 2.17 15.40
CA GLU A 172 -10.06 2.79 16.51
C GLU A 172 -10.05 4.32 16.42
#